data_AF-A0A9E2A729-F1
#
_entry.id   AF-A0A9E2A729-F1
#
_cell.length_a   1.000
_cell.length_b   1.000
_cell.length_c   1.000
_cell.angle_alpha   90.00
_cell.angle_beta   90.00
_cell.angle_gamma   90.00
#
_symmetry.space_group_name_H-M   'P 1'
#
loop_
_entity.id
_entity.type
_entity.pdbx_description
1 polymer ?
#
loop_
_entity_poly.entity_id
_entity_poly.type
_entity_poly.pdbx_seq_one_letter_code
_entity_poly.pdbx_strand_id
1 'polypeptide(L)'
;MMETSPLMARRVIPLRERLQKALLVLIATAMAAGITWYFTGATTNLQGRFVLLTGAILALGLIVALYFALKTHDRAETKEGYRSVRRRIDDDREGRGWLGRLSYNLKRFLTGVIVAVGLLIALAGIGVLGLQVFGYLRTGIWRSISLLSVASVYVPWLNNPQSWFGLNKIVRSAAELLPLSLALVLLGALVAGFAAGVRQRSAR
;
A
#
# COMPACT_ATOMS: atom_id res chain seq x y z
N MET A 1 5.16 21.68 -51.62
CA MET A 1 5.08 22.30 -50.29
C MET A 1 4.78 21.19 -49.29
N MET A 2 5.78 20.81 -48.50
CA MET A 2 5.66 19.77 -47.47
C MET A 2 5.06 20.42 -46.21
N GLU A 3 3.80 20.10 -45.92
CA GLU A 3 3.19 20.44 -44.63
C GLU A 3 3.82 19.56 -43.56
N THR A 4 4.76 20.13 -42.80
CA THR A 4 5.24 19.55 -41.56
C THR A 4 4.08 19.55 -40.56
N SER A 5 3.38 18.42 -40.49
CA SER A 5 2.25 18.20 -39.60
C SER A 5 2.60 18.58 -38.14
N PRO A 6 1.89 19.53 -37.51
CA PRO A 6 2.17 20.01 -36.15
C PRO A 6 1.96 18.95 -35.05
N LEU A 7 1.48 17.75 -35.41
CA LEU A 7 1.27 16.61 -34.53
C LEU A 7 2.57 15.89 -34.12
N MET A 8 3.69 16.15 -34.80
CA MET A 8 5.01 15.57 -34.48
C MET A 8 5.76 16.35 -33.40
N ALA A 9 5.32 17.56 -33.04
CA ALA A 9 5.91 18.36 -31.96
C ALA A 9 5.43 17.91 -30.57
N ARG A 10 5.27 16.60 -30.35
CA ARG A 10 4.95 16.09 -29.03
C ARG A 10 6.26 16.05 -28.24
N ARG A 11 6.48 17.07 -27.39
CA ARG A 11 7.59 17.11 -26.44
C ARG A 11 7.70 15.76 -25.75
N VAL A 12 8.71 14.99 -26.17
CA VAL A 12 9.18 13.81 -25.46
C VAL A 12 9.64 14.36 -24.11
N ILE A 13 8.78 14.25 -23.10
CA ILE A 13 9.16 14.57 -21.72
C ILE A 13 10.43 13.76 -21.47
N PRO A 14 11.59 14.41 -21.29
CA PRO A 14 12.87 13.73 -21.30
C PRO A 14 12.87 12.70 -20.18
N LEU A 15 13.46 11.54 -20.45
CA LEU A 15 13.59 10.42 -19.50
C LEU A 15 14.03 10.91 -18.10
N ARG A 16 14.86 11.97 -18.08
CA ARG A 16 15.36 12.66 -16.90
C ARG A 16 14.26 13.25 -16.00
N GLU A 17 13.28 13.97 -16.55
CA GLU A 17 12.17 14.53 -15.76
C GLU A 17 11.25 13.44 -15.19
N ARG A 18 11.16 12.30 -15.88
CA ARG A 18 10.35 11.16 -15.44
C ARG A 18 11.03 10.40 -14.30
N LEU A 19 12.33 10.18 -14.43
CA LEU A 19 13.16 9.64 -13.34
C LEU A 19 13.14 10.56 -12.12
N GLN A 20 13.23 11.87 -12.30
CA GLN A 20 13.16 12.83 -11.20
C GLN A 20 11.84 12.75 -10.42
N LYS A 21 10.70 12.60 -11.10
CA LYS A 21 9.39 12.47 -10.42
C LYS A 21 9.25 11.16 -9.67
N ALA A 22 9.69 10.04 -10.26
CA ALA A 22 9.69 8.74 -9.58
C ALA A 22 10.61 8.76 -8.35
N LEU A 23 11.80 9.36 -8.49
CA LEU A 23 12.77 9.51 -7.41
C LEU A 23 12.24 10.41 -6.29
N LEU A 24 11.54 11.50 -6.61
CA LEU A 24 10.89 12.38 -5.63
C LEU A 24 9.82 11.65 -4.80
N VAL A 25 8.96 10.86 -5.45
CA VAL A 25 7.95 10.05 -4.75
C VAL A 25 8.63 9.03 -3.84
N LEU A 26 9.70 8.40 -4.31
CA LEU A 26 10.52 7.46 -3.54
C LEU A 26 11.12 8.11 -2.29
N ILE A 27 11.75 9.28 -2.46
CA ILE A 27 12.36 10.04 -1.38
C ILE A 27 11.29 10.46 -0.37
N ALA A 28 10.15 10.96 -0.83
CA ALA A 28 9.04 11.34 0.06
C ALA A 28 8.51 10.15 0.85
N THR A 29 8.39 8.97 0.22
CA THR A 29 7.90 7.75 0.87
C THR A 29 8.93 7.21 1.87
N ALA A 30 10.22 7.25 1.53
CA ALA A 30 11.31 6.86 2.41
C ALA A 30 11.44 7.81 3.61
N MET A 31 11.27 9.13 3.40
CA MET A 31 11.26 10.12 4.48
C MET A 31 10.05 9.93 5.39
N ALA A 32 8.85 9.73 4.84
CA ALA A 32 7.66 9.45 5.65
C ALA A 32 7.84 8.19 6.51
N ALA A 33 8.35 7.10 5.91
CA ALA A 33 8.66 5.88 6.63
C ALA A 33 9.72 6.11 7.72
N GLY A 34 10.80 6.84 7.43
CA GLY A 34 11.86 7.18 8.38
C GLY A 34 11.41 8.08 9.52
N ILE A 35 10.49 9.01 9.27
CA ILE A 35 9.89 9.88 10.30
C ILE A 35 8.99 9.03 11.20
N THR A 36 8.04 8.28 10.63
CA THR A 36 7.19 7.36 11.42
C THR A 36 8.03 6.41 12.26
N TRP A 37 9.12 5.93 11.68
CA TRP A 37 10.08 5.06 12.33
C TRP A 37 10.80 5.71 13.52
N TYR A 38 11.36 6.90 13.32
CA TYR A 38 12.05 7.66 14.36
C TYR A 38 11.13 7.94 15.56
N PHE A 39 9.90 8.39 15.28
CA PHE A 39 8.92 8.67 16.33
C PHE A 39 8.44 7.39 17.04
N THR A 40 8.31 6.27 16.34
CA THR A 40 7.93 4.99 16.95
C THR A 40 9.06 4.43 17.82
N GLY A 41 10.32 4.55 17.37
CA GLY A 41 11.49 4.12 18.14
C GLY A 41 11.76 4.98 19.38
N ALA A 42 11.57 6.30 19.28
CA ALA A 42 11.77 7.24 20.38
C ALA A 42 10.75 7.07 21.52
N THR A 43 9.53 6.59 21.20
CA THR A 43 8.44 6.48 22.18
C THR A 43 8.38 5.14 22.90
N THR A 44 9.01 4.09 22.39
CA THR A 44 8.73 2.72 22.85
C THR A 44 9.89 2.00 23.56
N ASN A 45 11.07 2.61 23.73
CA ASN A 45 12.24 1.98 24.37
C ASN A 45 12.52 0.55 23.82
N LEU A 46 12.20 0.33 22.54
CA LEU A 46 12.36 -0.95 21.86
C LEU A 46 13.85 -1.24 21.68
N GLN A 47 14.30 -2.41 22.12
CA GLN A 47 15.68 -2.86 21.93
C GLN A 47 16.09 -2.73 20.45
N GLY A 48 17.28 -2.16 20.19
CA GLY A 48 17.75 -1.81 18.82
C GLY A 48 17.74 -2.94 17.78
N ARG A 49 17.58 -4.19 18.20
CA ARG A 49 17.38 -5.35 17.31
C ARG A 49 16.02 -5.35 16.61
N PHE A 50 14.96 -4.90 17.28
CA PHE A 50 13.62 -4.79 16.66
C PHE A 50 13.59 -3.68 15.62
N VAL A 51 14.34 -2.60 15.88
CA VAL A 51 14.55 -1.50 14.94
C VAL A 51 15.19 -2.04 13.64
N LEU A 52 16.32 -2.74 13.70
CA LEU A 52 16.92 -3.26 12.46
C LEU A 52 15.98 -4.18 11.66
N LEU A 53 15.16 -4.98 12.35
CA LEU A 53 14.27 -5.95 11.72
C LEU A 53 13.05 -5.31 11.06
N THR A 54 12.34 -4.40 11.74
CA THR A 54 11.19 -3.72 11.11
C THR A 54 11.64 -2.76 9.99
N GLY A 55 12.91 -2.30 10.00
CA GLY A 55 13.46 -1.37 9.01
C GLY A 55 13.85 -2.13 7.75
N ALA A 56 14.41 -3.32 7.91
CA ALA A 56 14.65 -4.25 6.80
C ALA A 56 13.34 -4.68 6.12
N ILE A 57 12.26 -4.93 6.89
CA ILE A 57 10.94 -5.27 6.33
C ILE A 57 10.37 -4.10 5.51
N LEU A 58 10.47 -2.87 6.02
CA LEU A 58 10.04 -1.69 5.26
C LEU A 58 10.87 -1.47 4.00
N ALA A 59 12.19 -1.64 4.08
CA ALA A 59 13.08 -1.53 2.93
C ALA A 59 12.76 -2.60 1.86
N LEU A 60 12.51 -3.84 2.26
CA LEU A 60 12.07 -4.91 1.37
C LEU A 60 10.72 -4.61 0.73
N GLY A 61 9.75 -4.12 1.52
CA GLY A 61 8.45 -3.69 1.01
C GLY A 61 8.58 -2.56 -0.03
N LEU A 62 9.48 -1.62 0.21
CA LEU A 62 9.78 -0.52 -0.71
C LEU A 62 10.44 -1.03 -2.00
N ILE A 63 11.39 -1.97 -1.91
CA ILE A 63 12.05 -2.59 -3.07
C ILE A 63 11.05 -3.39 -3.92
N VAL A 64 10.15 -4.15 -3.29
CA VAL A 64 9.11 -4.91 -4.00
C VAL A 64 8.09 -3.98 -4.66
N ALA A 65 7.68 -2.91 -3.96
CA ALA A 65 6.82 -1.88 -4.53
C ALA A 65 7.48 -1.19 -5.74
N LEU A 66 8.79 -0.90 -5.64
CA LEU A 66 9.59 -0.34 -6.73
C LEU A 66 9.62 -1.28 -7.94
N TYR A 67 9.92 -2.55 -7.71
CA TYR A 67 9.97 -3.57 -8.75
C TYR A 67 8.62 -3.67 -9.49
N PHE A 68 7.50 -3.71 -8.75
CA PHE A 68 6.17 -3.75 -9.37
C PHE A 68 5.80 -2.45 -10.10
N ALA A 69 6.17 -1.29 -9.55
CA ALA A 69 5.97 0.00 -10.22
C ALA A 69 6.71 0.06 -11.57
N LEU A 70 7.98 -0.38 -11.59
CA LEU A 70 8.78 -0.45 -12.81
C LEU A 70 8.23 -1.48 -13.80
N LYS A 71 7.92 -2.69 -13.33
CA LYS A 71 7.42 -3.79 -14.18
C LYS A 71 6.03 -3.55 -14.75
N THR A 72 5.16 -2.86 -14.01
CA THR A 72 3.84 -2.47 -14.54
C THR A 72 3.93 -1.36 -15.58
N HIS A 73 5.03 -0.59 -15.59
CA HIS A 73 5.29 0.44 -16.59
C HIS A 73 5.75 -0.15 -17.94
N ASP A 74 6.61 -1.17 -17.94
CA ASP A 74 7.03 -1.87 -19.17
C ASP A 74 5.85 -2.49 -19.94
N ARG A 75 4.87 -3.03 -19.19
CA ARG A 75 3.64 -3.59 -19.79
C ARG A 75 2.66 -2.52 -20.25
N ALA A 76 2.79 -1.29 -19.75
CA ALA A 76 1.95 -0.17 -20.14
C ALA A 76 2.45 0.45 -21.45
N GLU A 77 3.76 0.59 -21.68
CA GLU A 77 4.28 1.22 -22.91
C GLU A 77 3.91 0.45 -24.20
N THR A 78 3.90 -0.88 -24.15
CA THR A 78 3.54 -1.71 -25.33
C THR A 78 2.05 -1.73 -25.64
N LYS A 79 1.16 -1.47 -24.67
CA LYS A 79 -0.31 -1.47 -24.86
C LYS A 79 -0.94 -0.07 -24.88
N GLU A 80 -0.35 0.92 -24.22
CA GLU A 80 -0.85 2.31 -24.15
C GLU A 80 -0.46 3.15 -25.38
N GLY A 81 0.62 2.82 -26.11
CA GLY A 81 0.95 3.49 -27.38
C GLY A 81 -0.18 3.39 -28.41
N TYR A 82 -0.67 2.17 -28.64
CA TYR A 82 -1.78 1.92 -29.58
C TYR A 82 -3.15 2.37 -29.05
N ARG A 83 -3.41 2.24 -27.74
CA ARG A 83 -4.70 2.62 -27.14
C ARG A 83 -4.84 4.12 -26.90
N SER A 84 -3.75 4.85 -26.64
CA SER A 84 -3.79 6.30 -26.38
C SER A 84 -4.01 7.13 -27.64
N VAL A 85 -3.56 6.63 -28.81
CA VAL A 85 -3.88 7.25 -30.10
C VAL A 85 -5.36 7.05 -30.42
N ARG A 86 -5.87 5.82 -30.27
CA ARG A 86 -7.29 5.51 -30.53
C ARG A 86 -8.24 6.26 -29.59
N ARG A 87 -7.91 6.36 -28.29
CA ARG A 87 -8.73 7.10 -27.32
C ARG A 87 -8.70 8.61 -27.47
N ARG A 88 -7.62 9.21 -28.00
CA ARG A 88 -7.64 10.66 -28.30
C ARG A 88 -8.60 10.97 -29.44
N ILE A 89 -8.67 10.09 -30.44
CA ILE A 89 -9.62 10.21 -31.55
C ILE A 89 -11.06 10.07 -31.04
N ASP A 90 -11.31 9.17 -30.08
CA ASP A 90 -12.64 8.98 -29.49
C ASP A 90 -13.03 10.08 -28.47
N ASP A 91 -12.08 10.55 -27.64
CA ASP A 91 -12.33 11.64 -26.67
C ASP A 91 -12.54 13.01 -27.35
N ASP A 92 -11.86 13.27 -28.47
CA ASP A 92 -12.11 14.47 -29.29
C ASP A 92 -13.47 14.37 -30.02
N ARG A 93 -13.97 13.17 -30.31
CA ARG A 93 -15.32 12.93 -30.84
C ARG A 93 -16.42 13.10 -29.79
N GLU A 94 -16.15 12.80 -28.53
CA GLU A 94 -17.15 12.85 -27.44
C GLU A 94 -17.17 14.18 -26.66
N GLY A 95 -16.28 15.14 -26.97
CA GLY A 95 -16.27 16.45 -26.31
C GLY A 95 -15.98 16.38 -24.80
N ARG A 96 -15.31 15.32 -24.32
CA ARG A 96 -15.04 15.16 -22.89
C ARG A 96 -13.99 16.18 -22.42
N GLY A 97 -14.48 17.21 -21.74
CA GLY A 97 -13.67 18.29 -21.16
C GLY A 97 -12.55 17.80 -20.24
N TRP A 98 -11.54 18.65 -20.04
CA TRP A 98 -10.33 18.35 -19.26
C TRP A 98 -10.59 17.81 -17.84
N LEU A 99 -11.72 18.17 -17.23
CA LEU A 99 -12.18 17.69 -15.92
C LEU A 99 -12.43 16.18 -15.89
N GLY A 100 -12.94 15.60 -16.97
CA GLY A 100 -13.15 14.15 -17.08
C GLY A 100 -11.84 13.37 -17.04
N ARG A 101 -10.80 13.91 -17.70
CA ARG A 101 -9.45 13.33 -17.70
C ARG A 101 -8.79 13.37 -16.32
N LEU A 102 -8.98 14.47 -15.60
CA LEU A 102 -8.42 14.65 -14.26
C LEU A 102 -9.08 13.71 -13.24
N SER A 103 -10.41 13.59 -13.29
CA SER A 103 -11.17 12.66 -12.45
C SER A 103 -10.76 11.20 -12.66
N TYR A 104 -10.58 10.79 -13.93
CA TYR A 104 -10.15 9.43 -14.25
C TYR A 104 -8.74 9.10 -13.72
N ASN A 105 -7.78 10.00 -13.95
CA ASN A 105 -6.41 9.81 -13.46
C ASN A 105 -6.35 9.79 -11.92
N LEU A 106 -7.12 10.66 -11.26
CA LEU A 106 -7.21 10.70 -9.80
C LEU A 106 -7.78 9.38 -9.24
N LYS A 107 -8.88 8.86 -9.82
CA LYS A 107 -9.44 7.56 -9.43
C LYS A 107 -8.42 6.43 -9.59
N ARG A 108 -7.72 6.37 -10.75
CA ARG A 108 -6.69 5.36 -11.01
C ARG A 108 -5.54 5.44 -10.00
N PHE A 109 -5.12 6.64 -9.63
CA PHE A 109 -4.08 6.85 -8.62
C PHE A 109 -4.54 6.41 -7.23
N LEU A 110 -5.71 6.85 -6.77
CA LEU A 110 -6.27 6.50 -5.48
C LEU A 110 -6.44 4.98 -5.33
N THR A 111 -6.95 4.29 -6.36
CA THR A 111 -7.04 2.82 -6.33
C THR A 111 -5.66 2.16 -6.21
N GLY A 112 -4.64 2.71 -6.88
CA GLY A 112 -3.26 2.23 -6.75
C GLY A 112 -2.71 2.38 -5.34
N VAL A 113 -2.96 3.52 -4.70
CA VAL A 113 -2.57 3.78 -3.30
C VAL A 113 -3.25 2.78 -2.35
N ILE A 114 -4.55 2.53 -2.50
CA ILE A 114 -5.28 1.57 -1.65
C ILE A 114 -4.70 0.16 -1.77
N VAL A 115 -4.36 -0.28 -2.98
CA VAL A 115 -3.71 -1.60 -3.19
C VAL A 115 -2.36 -1.65 -2.48
N ALA A 116 -1.54 -0.59 -2.62
CA ALA A 116 -0.22 -0.54 -1.98
C ALA A 116 -0.34 -0.58 -0.44
N VAL A 117 -1.29 0.18 0.13
CA VAL A 117 -1.58 0.16 1.56
C VAL A 117 -2.01 -1.25 2.01
N GLY A 118 -2.92 -1.89 1.29
CA GLY A 118 -3.35 -3.27 1.61
C GLY A 118 -2.18 -4.27 1.61
N LEU A 119 -1.27 -4.17 0.63
CA LEU A 119 -0.07 -5.01 0.57
C LEU A 119 0.88 -4.76 1.74
N LEU A 120 1.09 -3.49 2.13
CA LEU A 120 1.93 -3.15 3.29
C LEU A 120 1.35 -3.72 4.59
N ILE A 121 0.02 -3.66 4.77
CA ILE A 121 -0.66 -4.26 5.92
C ILE A 121 -0.45 -5.78 5.94
N ALA A 122 -0.59 -6.45 4.79
CA ALA A 122 -0.38 -7.89 4.69
C ALA A 122 1.07 -8.29 4.99
N LEU A 123 2.04 -7.53 4.47
CA LEU A 123 3.47 -7.74 4.75
C LEU A 123 3.79 -7.53 6.23
N ALA A 124 3.19 -6.53 6.88
CA ALA A 124 3.32 -6.34 8.32
C ALA A 124 2.81 -7.57 9.09
N GLY A 125 1.68 -8.15 8.68
CA GLY A 125 1.15 -9.39 9.27
C GLY A 125 2.10 -10.57 9.15
N ILE A 126 2.73 -10.75 7.98
CA ILE A 126 3.79 -11.76 7.77
C ILE A 126 5.01 -11.49 8.65
N GLY A 127 5.41 -10.22 8.79
CA GLY A 127 6.50 -9.82 9.68
C GLY A 127 6.22 -10.19 11.14
N VAL A 128 5.01 -9.93 11.63
CA VAL A 128 4.57 -10.33 12.98
C VAL A 128 4.59 -11.84 13.14
N LEU A 129 4.13 -12.60 12.13
CA LEU A 129 4.20 -14.06 12.14
C LEU A 129 5.65 -14.55 12.24
N GLY A 130 6.56 -13.97 11.47
CA GLY A 130 7.99 -14.29 11.52
C GLY A 130 8.59 -14.06 12.91
N LEU A 131 8.22 -12.96 13.58
CA LEU A 131 8.64 -12.67 14.95
C LEU A 131 8.06 -13.69 15.96
N GLN A 132 6.82 -14.12 15.79
CA GLN A 132 6.20 -15.16 16.64
C GLN A 132 6.91 -16.50 16.49
N VAL A 133 7.19 -16.92 15.25
CA VAL A 133 7.94 -18.15 14.96
C VAL A 133 9.34 -18.08 15.54
N PHE A 134 10.05 -16.97 15.36
CA PHE A 134 11.38 -16.78 15.94
C PHE A 134 11.35 -16.84 17.48
N GLY A 135 10.36 -16.20 18.11
CA GLY A 135 10.16 -16.24 19.57
C GLY A 135 9.86 -17.65 20.08
N TYR A 136 9.07 -18.41 19.33
CA TYR A 136 8.78 -19.81 19.61
C TYR A 136 10.04 -20.67 19.54
N LEU A 137 10.83 -20.54 18.46
CA LEU A 137 12.09 -21.29 18.30
C LEU A 137 13.10 -20.98 19.41
N ARG A 138 13.09 -19.75 19.96
CA ARG A 138 14.01 -19.36 21.03
C ARG A 138 13.58 -19.86 22.42
N THR A 139 12.29 -19.85 22.71
CA THR A 139 11.79 -20.09 24.08
C THR A 139 11.06 -21.41 24.24
N GLY A 140 10.73 -22.09 23.14
CA GLY A 140 9.87 -23.28 23.11
C GLY A 140 8.40 -23.01 23.40
N ILE A 141 8.01 -21.75 23.68
CA ILE A 141 6.66 -21.37 24.09
C ILE A 141 6.04 -20.49 23.01
N TRP A 142 4.87 -20.89 22.51
CA TRP A 142 4.15 -20.11 21.51
C TRP A 142 3.41 -18.96 22.20
N ARG A 143 3.82 -17.72 21.92
CA ARG A 143 3.16 -16.51 22.44
C ARG A 143 2.35 -15.87 21.32
N SER A 144 1.03 -16.05 21.34
CA SER A 144 0.13 -15.33 20.45
C SER A 144 0.08 -13.85 20.87
N ILE A 145 0.27 -12.97 19.90
CA ILE A 145 0.00 -11.54 20.06
C ILE A 145 -1.44 -11.35 19.58
N SER A 146 -2.36 -11.05 20.49
CA SER A 146 -3.76 -10.82 20.15
C SER A 146 -3.95 -9.41 19.60
N LEU A 147 -4.91 -9.23 18.67
CA LEU A 147 -5.25 -7.91 18.16
C LEU A 147 -5.66 -6.95 19.29
N LEU A 148 -6.40 -7.47 20.27
CA LEU A 148 -6.86 -6.71 21.43
C LEU A 148 -5.69 -6.16 22.26
N SER A 149 -4.64 -6.96 22.45
CA SER A 149 -3.47 -6.54 23.25
C SER A 149 -2.73 -5.34 22.65
N VAL A 150 -2.71 -5.23 21.32
CA VAL A 150 -2.10 -4.09 20.63
C VAL A 150 -3.07 -2.91 20.56
N ALA A 151 -4.35 -3.17 20.26
CA ALA A 151 -5.36 -2.12 20.17
C ALA A 151 -5.58 -1.40 21.51
N SER A 152 -5.47 -2.13 22.63
CA SER A 152 -5.71 -1.56 23.95
C SER A 152 -4.63 -0.60 24.46
N VAL A 153 -3.42 -0.64 23.87
CA VAL A 153 -2.37 0.36 24.12
C VAL A 153 -2.82 1.75 23.67
N TYR A 154 -3.56 1.81 22.55
CA TYR A 154 -4.03 3.06 21.96
C TYR A 154 -5.44 3.44 22.42
N VAL A 155 -6.26 2.44 22.74
CA VAL A 155 -7.64 2.62 23.20
C VAL A 155 -7.86 1.85 24.51
N PRO A 156 -7.51 2.45 25.66
CA PRO A 156 -7.57 1.77 26.96
C PRO A 156 -8.97 1.24 27.32
N TRP A 157 -10.02 1.89 26.80
CA TRP A 157 -11.41 1.46 26.95
C TRP A 157 -11.66 0.03 26.44
N LEU A 158 -10.89 -0.46 25.46
CA LEU A 158 -11.01 -1.83 24.94
C LEU A 158 -10.69 -2.90 25.98
N ASN A 159 -9.91 -2.58 27.03
CA ASN A 159 -9.62 -3.54 28.10
C ASN A 159 -10.83 -3.77 29.01
N ASN A 160 -11.74 -2.79 29.12
CA ASN A 160 -12.88 -2.88 30.01
C ASN A 160 -14.09 -2.04 29.53
N PRO A 161 -14.74 -2.42 28.41
CA PRO A 161 -15.88 -1.65 27.92
C PRO A 161 -17.10 -1.90 28.81
N GLN A 162 -17.46 -0.90 29.62
CA GLN A 162 -18.59 -0.96 30.56
C GLN A 162 -19.96 -0.91 29.88
N SER A 163 -20.04 -0.46 28.62
CA SER A 163 -21.29 -0.15 27.93
C SER A 163 -21.84 -1.27 27.05
N TRP A 164 -21.16 -2.41 26.91
CA TRP A 164 -21.57 -3.49 26.02
C TRP A 164 -22.21 -4.62 26.80
N PHE A 165 -23.56 -4.62 26.84
CA PHE A 165 -24.40 -5.67 27.44
C PHE A 165 -24.01 -7.07 26.93
N GLY A 166 -23.09 -7.76 27.60
CA GLY A 166 -22.67 -9.14 27.31
C GLY A 166 -21.83 -9.34 26.03
N LEU A 167 -22.00 -8.49 25.01
CA LEU A 167 -21.26 -8.51 23.73
C LEU A 167 -19.75 -8.38 23.89
N ASN A 168 -19.29 -7.71 24.95
CA ASN A 168 -17.89 -7.61 25.32
C ASN A 168 -17.23 -9.01 25.44
N LYS A 169 -17.89 -9.98 26.10
CA LYS A 169 -17.31 -11.31 26.29
C LYS A 169 -17.09 -12.02 24.96
N ILE A 170 -18.05 -11.96 24.05
CA ILE A 170 -17.98 -12.61 22.74
C ILE A 170 -16.89 -11.97 21.87
N VAL A 171 -16.86 -10.63 21.79
CA VAL A 171 -15.89 -9.90 20.99
C VAL A 171 -14.48 -10.08 21.55
N ARG A 172 -14.34 -10.08 22.88
CA ARG A 172 -13.07 -10.36 23.54
C ARG A 172 -12.58 -11.78 23.27
N SER A 173 -13.43 -12.79 23.43
CA SER A 173 -13.07 -14.17 23.11
C SER A 173 -12.68 -14.33 21.64
N ALA A 174 -13.43 -13.73 20.71
CA ALA A 174 -13.11 -13.76 19.28
C ALA A 174 -11.79 -13.03 18.96
N ALA A 175 -11.54 -11.86 19.55
CA ALA A 175 -10.35 -11.05 19.31
C ALA A 175 -9.09 -11.60 20.02
N GLU A 176 -9.25 -12.35 21.11
CA GLU A 176 -8.17 -13.10 21.76
C GLU A 176 -7.82 -14.37 20.97
N LEU A 177 -8.81 -15.03 20.36
CA LEU A 177 -8.61 -16.20 19.50
C LEU A 177 -7.90 -15.85 18.19
N LEU A 178 -8.08 -14.62 17.67
CA LEU A 178 -7.50 -14.21 16.39
C LEU A 178 -6.07 -13.68 16.55
N PRO A 179 -5.03 -14.38 16.04
CA PRO A 179 -3.67 -13.87 16.07
C PRO A 179 -3.58 -12.59 15.25
N LEU A 180 -2.88 -11.58 15.77
CA LEU A 180 -2.67 -10.30 15.09
C LEU A 180 -2.06 -10.49 13.69
N SER A 181 -1.11 -11.42 13.56
CA SER A 181 -0.49 -11.79 12.28
C SER A 181 -1.53 -12.21 11.24
N LEU A 182 -2.45 -13.10 11.62
CA LEU A 182 -3.53 -13.56 10.75
C LEU A 182 -4.52 -12.42 10.42
N ALA A 183 -4.89 -11.63 11.43
CA ALA A 183 -5.79 -10.48 11.24
C ALA A 183 -5.24 -9.49 10.20
N LEU A 184 -3.96 -9.15 10.29
CA LEU A 184 -3.29 -8.22 9.38
C LEU A 184 -3.15 -8.80 7.97
N VAL A 185 -2.80 -10.08 7.83
CA VAL A 185 -2.73 -10.73 6.52
C VAL A 185 -4.09 -10.73 5.83
N LEU A 186 -5.16 -11.13 6.55
CA LEU A 186 -6.51 -11.18 6.00
C LEU A 186 -7.02 -9.78 5.63
N LEU A 187 -6.86 -8.81 6.52
CA LEU A 187 -7.29 -7.43 6.27
C LEU A 187 -6.54 -6.83 5.07
N GLY A 188 -5.22 -6.98 5.03
CA GLY A 188 -4.40 -6.49 3.93
C GLY A 188 -4.75 -7.14 2.59
N ALA A 189 -4.97 -8.46 2.58
CA ALA A 189 -5.40 -9.21 1.41
C ALA A 189 -6.79 -8.77 0.92
N LEU A 190 -7.74 -8.55 1.83
CA LEU A 190 -9.07 -8.03 1.50
C LEU A 190 -8.99 -6.64 0.87
N VAL A 191 -8.29 -5.70 1.52
CA VAL A 191 -8.15 -4.32 1.02
C VAL A 191 -7.48 -4.30 -0.36
N ALA A 192 -6.38 -5.03 -0.52
CA ALA A 192 -5.67 -5.10 -1.80
C ALA A 192 -6.52 -5.79 -2.88
N GLY A 193 -7.19 -6.89 -2.54
CA GLY A 193 -8.03 -7.67 -3.43
C GLY A 193 -9.25 -6.90 -3.93
N PHE A 194 -9.97 -6.23 -3.02
CA PHE A 194 -11.11 -5.37 -3.38
C PHE A 194 -10.68 -4.23 -4.31
N ALA A 195 -9.60 -3.52 -3.98
CA ALA A 195 -9.11 -2.43 -4.81
C ALA A 195 -8.60 -2.90 -6.18
N ALA A 196 -7.94 -4.07 -6.24
CA ALA A 196 -7.54 -4.70 -7.50
C ALA A 196 -8.75 -5.13 -8.35
N GLY A 197 -9.80 -5.67 -7.73
CA GLY A 197 -11.04 -6.04 -8.39
C GLY A 197 -11.78 -4.84 -8.98
N VAL A 198 -11.87 -3.73 -8.22
CA VAL A 198 -12.42 -2.45 -8.72
C VAL A 198 -11.62 -1.94 -9.92
N ARG A 199 -10.28 -2.04 -9.88
CA ARG A 199 -9.41 -1.65 -10.99
C ARG A 199 -9.60 -2.49 -12.25
N GLN A 200 -9.89 -3.79 -12.12
CA GLN A 200 -10.17 -4.64 -13.29
C GLN A 200 -11.51 -4.30 -13.95
N ARG A 201 -12.54 -3.97 -13.16
CA ARG A 201 -13.87 -3.60 -13.69
C ARG A 201 -13.87 -2.27 -14.45
N SER A 202 -13.02 -1.31 -14.05
CA SER A 202 -12.89 -0.03 -14.78
C SER A 202 -12.04 -0.12 -16.04
N ALA A 203 -11.38 -1.25 -16.29
CA ALA A 203 -10.52 -1.48 -17.45
C ALA A 203 -11.15 -2.37 -18.55
N ARG A 204 -12.30 -2.99 -18.27
CA ARG A 204 -13.16 -3.67 -19.24
C ARG A 204 -14.13 -2.67 -19.85
#